data_AF-A0A357MQZ8-F1
#
_entry.id   AF-A0A357MQZ8-F1
#
_cell.length_a   1.000
_cell.length_b   1.000
_cell.length_c   1.000
_cell.angle_alpha   90.00
_cell.angle_beta   90.00
_cell.angle_gamma   90.00
#
_symmetry.space_group_name_H-M   'P 1'
#
loop_
_entity.id
_entity.type
_entity.pdbx_description
1 polymer ?
#
loop_
_entity_poly.entity_id
_entity_poly.type
_entity_poly.pdbx_seq_one_letter_code
_entity_poly.pdbx_strand_id
1 'polypeptide(L)'
;MMHYMDNHTIFISDLHLCSTAPEVTKLFLQFAQTITPETDALYILGDLFQFWAGDDNRSPFNEQIKDLLKKISGKIPVYLMPGNRDFLLGEVFAKESGCILLADPCAINLYGKTTLLTHGDILCTKDIKYRMFRSFIRIPYGIKIFMNLPLGVRLWIANNMQKYSSKTKPLKNKNILAAQPEATKKLLTKFNSKQIIHGHTHIAEIEEFVMDAERARRISLGEWDKQADILIYHDSHDLELNSLTL
;
A
#
# COMPACT_ATOMS: atom_id res chain seq x y z
N MET A 1 -3.86 -34.53 -17.80
CA MET A 1 -2.90 -34.19 -16.74
C MET A 1 -3.33 -32.83 -16.23
N MET A 2 -3.96 -32.77 -15.06
CA MET A 2 -4.47 -31.52 -14.49
C MET A 2 -3.29 -30.63 -14.13
N HIS A 3 -3.13 -29.50 -14.82
CA HIS A 3 -2.43 -28.36 -14.24
C HIS A 3 -3.31 -27.89 -13.08
N TYR A 4 -2.96 -28.31 -11.86
CA TYR A 4 -3.41 -27.57 -10.69
C TYR A 4 -2.77 -26.19 -10.84
N MET A 5 -3.59 -25.17 -11.04
CA MET A 5 -3.11 -23.79 -11.01
C MET A 5 -2.77 -23.50 -9.55
N ASP A 6 -1.52 -23.13 -9.28
CA ASP A 6 -1.02 -22.93 -7.93
C ASP A 6 -1.76 -21.76 -7.25
N ASN A 7 -2.17 -21.97 -5.99
CA ASN A 7 -2.83 -20.91 -5.23
C ASN A 7 -1.85 -19.76 -5.01
N HIS A 8 -2.37 -18.54 -4.99
CA HIS A 8 -1.51 -17.36 -4.91
C HIS A 8 -2.16 -16.19 -4.17
N THR A 9 -1.31 -15.38 -3.55
CA THR A 9 -1.70 -14.15 -2.87
C THR A 9 -1.14 -12.97 -3.65
N ILE A 10 -1.96 -11.94 -3.84
CA ILE A 10 -1.59 -10.76 -4.62
C ILE A 10 -1.28 -9.58 -3.69
N PHE A 11 -0.23 -8.82 -3.99
CA PHE A 11 0.12 -7.58 -3.30
C PHE A 11 0.24 -6.41 -4.28
N ILE A 12 -0.39 -5.29 -3.94
CA ILE A 12 -0.35 -4.03 -4.70
C ILE A 12 -0.18 -2.84 -3.74
N SER A 13 0.32 -1.70 -4.21
CA SER A 13 0.40 -0.45 -3.44
C SER A 13 0.55 0.75 -4.36
N ASP A 14 0.49 1.97 -3.79
CA ASP A 14 0.84 3.21 -4.49
C ASP A 14 0.03 3.43 -5.79
N LEU A 15 -1.26 3.08 -5.74
CA LEU A 15 -2.18 3.28 -6.86
C LEU A 15 -2.50 4.75 -7.08
N HIS A 16 -2.55 5.54 -6.00
CA HIS A 16 -2.89 6.96 -6.04
C HIS A 16 -4.18 7.28 -6.81
N LEU A 17 -5.23 6.48 -6.61
CA LEU A 17 -6.53 6.66 -7.25
C LEU A 17 -7.08 8.07 -6.99
N CYS A 18 -7.44 8.77 -8.06
CA CYS A 18 -8.11 10.07 -8.01
C CYS A 18 -9.02 10.30 -9.23
N SER A 19 -10.04 11.14 -9.06
CA SER A 19 -11.02 11.45 -10.11
C SER A 19 -10.42 12.15 -11.34
N THR A 20 -9.23 12.74 -11.22
CA THR A 20 -8.52 13.44 -12.30
C THR A 20 -7.57 12.54 -13.08
N ALA A 21 -7.31 11.31 -12.63
CA ALA A 21 -6.45 10.33 -13.30
C ALA A 21 -7.26 9.06 -13.66
N PRO A 22 -8.15 9.14 -14.66
CA PRO A 22 -9.05 8.04 -14.99
C PRO A 22 -8.31 6.78 -15.48
N GLU A 23 -7.12 6.93 -16.07
CA GLU A 23 -6.36 5.80 -16.60
C GLU A 23 -5.93 4.80 -15.52
N VAL A 24 -5.46 5.26 -14.35
CA VAL A 24 -5.12 4.36 -13.23
C VAL A 24 -6.36 3.68 -12.66
N THR A 25 -7.50 4.39 -12.67
CA THR A 25 -8.79 3.78 -12.28
C THR A 25 -9.22 2.69 -13.26
N LYS A 26 -9.00 2.88 -14.56
CA LYS A 26 -9.25 1.83 -15.57
C LYS A 26 -8.33 0.63 -15.38
N LEU A 27 -7.04 0.85 -15.11
CA LEU A 27 -6.10 -0.22 -14.74
C LEU A 27 -6.62 -1.01 -13.54
N PHE A 28 -7.12 -0.34 -12.50
CA PHE A 28 -7.65 -1.03 -11.32
C PHE A 28 -8.93 -1.82 -11.62
N LEU A 29 -9.79 -1.30 -12.50
CA LEU A 29 -10.96 -2.03 -12.98
C LEU A 29 -10.58 -3.27 -13.81
N GLN A 30 -9.54 -3.19 -14.64
CA GLN A 30 -9.02 -4.33 -15.41
C GLN A 30 -8.34 -5.36 -14.50
N PHE A 31 -7.51 -4.90 -13.56
CA PHE A 31 -6.91 -5.76 -12.53
C PHE A 31 -7.98 -6.54 -11.75
N ALA A 32 -9.11 -5.91 -11.38
CA ALA A 32 -10.18 -6.62 -10.70
C ALA A 32 -10.75 -7.82 -11.49
N GLN A 33 -10.55 -7.87 -12.81
CA GLN A 33 -10.93 -8.98 -13.67
C GLN A 33 -9.89 -10.11 -13.70
N THR A 34 -8.67 -9.86 -13.25
CA THR A 34 -7.60 -10.89 -13.16
C THR A 34 -7.69 -11.71 -11.88
N ILE A 35 -8.58 -11.35 -10.95
CA ILE A 35 -8.83 -12.14 -9.74
C ILE A 35 -9.54 -13.44 -10.12
N THR A 36 -8.89 -14.58 -9.86
CA THR A 36 -9.38 -15.92 -10.19
C THR A 36 -9.76 -16.70 -8.91
N PRO A 37 -10.41 -17.88 -9.03
CA PRO A 37 -10.70 -18.74 -7.88
C PRO A 37 -9.46 -19.20 -7.09
N GLU A 38 -8.28 -19.21 -7.72
CA GLU A 38 -7.00 -19.57 -7.11
C GLU A 38 -6.32 -18.41 -6.38
N THR A 39 -6.89 -17.20 -6.45
CA THR A 39 -6.41 -16.06 -5.67
C THR A 39 -6.90 -16.20 -4.22
N ASP A 40 -5.99 -16.49 -3.29
CA ASP A 40 -6.32 -16.69 -1.88
C ASP A 40 -6.65 -15.38 -1.16
N ALA A 41 -5.93 -14.29 -1.48
CA ALA A 41 -6.13 -12.98 -0.88
C ALA A 41 -5.51 -11.85 -1.72
N LEU A 42 -6.03 -10.65 -1.52
CA LEU A 42 -5.45 -9.40 -2.01
C LEU A 42 -4.99 -8.52 -0.85
N TYR A 43 -3.74 -8.06 -0.89
CA TYR A 43 -3.19 -7.09 0.05
C TYR A 43 -2.88 -5.77 -0.66
N ILE A 44 -3.44 -4.68 -0.14
CA ILE A 44 -3.20 -3.32 -0.61
C ILE A 44 -2.34 -2.60 0.44
N LEU A 45 -1.06 -2.38 0.15
CA LEU A 45 -0.05 -1.89 1.10
C LEU A 45 0.12 -0.36 1.08
N GLY A 46 -1.01 0.35 1.19
CA GLY A 46 -1.05 1.80 1.33
C GLY A 46 -1.04 2.59 0.04
N ASP A 47 -1.39 3.87 0.18
CA ASP A 47 -1.47 4.85 -0.91
C ASP A 47 -2.41 4.39 -2.05
N LEU A 48 -3.50 3.71 -1.68
CA LEU A 48 -4.62 3.36 -2.56
C LEU A 48 -5.21 4.63 -3.19
N PHE A 49 -5.43 5.66 -2.39
CA PHE A 49 -5.93 6.95 -2.86
C PHE A 49 -4.81 7.98 -2.96
N GLN A 50 -4.93 8.91 -3.92
CA GLN A 50 -4.03 10.06 -4.00
C GLN A 50 -4.10 10.92 -2.72
N PHE A 51 -5.27 10.94 -2.08
CA PHE A 51 -5.50 11.45 -0.74
C PHE A 51 -6.83 10.96 -0.17
N TRP A 52 -6.87 10.68 1.13
CA TRP A 52 -8.11 10.39 1.86
C TRP A 52 -8.40 11.45 2.91
N ALA A 53 -9.53 12.14 2.77
CA ALA A 53 -9.94 13.22 3.68
C ALA A 53 -10.60 12.72 4.97
N GLY A 54 -11.01 11.45 4.98
CA GLY A 54 -11.90 10.87 5.98
C GLY A 54 -13.08 10.12 5.34
N ASP A 55 -13.60 9.13 6.05
CA ASP A 55 -14.64 8.22 5.54
C ASP A 55 -16.00 8.89 5.29
N ASP A 56 -16.20 10.10 5.82
CA ASP A 56 -17.39 10.92 5.58
C ASP A 56 -17.39 11.58 4.18
N ASN A 57 -16.30 11.45 3.41
CA ASN A 57 -16.25 11.93 2.03
C ASN A 57 -16.97 10.97 1.06
N ARG A 58 -18.24 11.27 0.78
CA ARG A 58 -19.13 10.51 -0.12
C ARG A 58 -19.08 10.96 -1.58
N SER A 59 -17.93 11.39 -2.08
CA SER A 59 -17.80 11.75 -3.50
C SER A 59 -18.13 10.55 -4.41
N PRO A 60 -18.73 10.76 -5.61
CA PRO A 60 -19.06 9.66 -6.52
C PRO A 60 -17.87 8.76 -6.86
N PHE A 61 -16.67 9.34 -6.93
CA PHE A 61 -15.43 8.60 -7.16
C PHE A 61 -15.10 7.64 -6.00
N ASN A 62 -15.20 8.12 -4.75
CA ASN A 62 -14.94 7.26 -3.59
C ASN A 62 -15.97 6.13 -3.48
N GLU A 63 -17.24 6.41 -3.80
CA GLU A 63 -18.28 5.37 -3.86
C GLU A 63 -17.97 4.33 -4.94
N GLN A 64 -17.55 4.76 -6.14
CA GLN A 64 -17.15 3.85 -7.22
C GLN A 64 -16.01 2.90 -6.79
N ILE A 65 -14.97 3.41 -6.12
CA ILE A 65 -13.85 2.58 -5.65
C ILE A 65 -14.29 1.65 -4.51
N LYS A 66 -15.13 2.11 -3.58
CA LYS A 66 -15.72 1.26 -2.53
C LYS A 66 -16.53 0.10 -3.12
N ASP A 67 -17.38 0.39 -4.12
CA ASP A 67 -18.18 -0.64 -4.79
C ASP A 67 -17.32 -1.65 -5.53
N LEU A 68 -16.23 -1.20 -6.16
CA LEU A 68 -15.27 -2.10 -6.81
C LEU A 68 -14.61 -3.03 -5.80
N LEU A 69 -14.07 -2.47 -4.70
CA LEU A 69 -13.47 -3.26 -3.62
C LEU A 69 -14.48 -4.22 -3.00
N LYS A 70 -15.74 -3.82 -2.86
CA LYS A 70 -16.83 -4.67 -2.36
C LYS A 70 -17.09 -5.88 -3.26
N LYS A 71 -16.99 -5.70 -4.57
CA LYS A 71 -17.11 -6.82 -5.52
C LYS A 71 -15.94 -7.79 -5.40
N ILE A 72 -14.73 -7.30 -5.14
CA ILE A 72 -13.54 -8.14 -4.94
C ILE A 72 -13.62 -8.86 -3.59
N SER A 73 -13.95 -8.13 -2.52
CA SER A 73 -14.07 -8.68 -1.16
C SER A 73 -15.20 -9.70 -0.99
N GLY A 74 -16.21 -9.64 -1.86
CA GLY A 74 -17.24 -10.67 -1.97
C GLY A 74 -16.76 -12.00 -2.58
N LYS A 75 -15.56 -12.03 -3.17
CA LYS A 75 -14.95 -13.24 -3.76
C LYS A 75 -13.79 -13.77 -2.92
N ILE A 76 -12.92 -12.87 -2.47
CA ILE A 76 -11.68 -13.19 -1.75
C ILE A 76 -11.46 -12.19 -0.59
N PRO A 77 -10.73 -12.54 0.48
CA PRO A 77 -10.29 -11.58 1.47
C PRO A 77 -9.47 -10.44 0.84
N VAL A 78 -9.84 -9.19 1.16
CA VAL A 78 -9.09 -7.99 0.77
C VAL A 78 -8.59 -7.30 2.03
N TYR A 79 -7.27 -7.22 2.18
CA TYR A 79 -6.61 -6.55 3.29
C TYR A 79 -6.07 -5.19 2.84
N LEU A 80 -6.31 -4.16 3.64
CA LEU A 80 -5.94 -2.78 3.33
C LEU A 80 -5.12 -2.18 4.45
N MET A 81 -3.86 -1.87 4.17
CA MET A 81 -3.00 -1.10 5.05
C MET A 81 -3.04 0.37 4.63
N PRO A 82 -3.27 1.33 5.53
CA PRO A 82 -3.19 2.75 5.18
C PRO A 82 -1.74 3.21 4.91
N GLY A 83 -1.55 4.03 3.88
CA GLY A 83 -0.27 4.63 3.52
C GLY A 83 -0.07 6.03 4.10
N ASN A 84 0.77 6.84 3.49
CA ASN A 84 0.98 8.23 3.89
C ASN A 84 -0.02 9.22 3.29
N ARG A 85 -0.67 8.87 2.17
CA ARG A 85 -1.70 9.70 1.52
C ARG A 85 -3.08 9.47 2.10
N ASP A 86 -3.32 8.27 2.60
CA ASP A 86 -4.64 7.78 2.98
C ASP A 86 -4.68 7.18 4.39
N PHE A 87 -3.78 7.63 5.28
CA PHE A 87 -3.69 7.25 6.69
C PHE A 87 -4.97 7.50 7.52
N LEU A 88 -5.95 8.22 6.98
CA LEU A 88 -7.25 8.47 7.61
C LEU A 88 -8.32 7.45 7.22
N LEU A 89 -8.00 6.47 6.37
CA LEU A 89 -8.91 5.36 6.05
C LEU A 89 -9.30 4.65 7.35
N GLY A 90 -10.60 4.54 7.60
CA GLY A 90 -11.13 4.02 8.84
C GLY A 90 -12.14 2.91 8.68
N GLU A 91 -12.77 2.56 9.80
CA GLU A 91 -13.71 1.45 9.92
C GLU A 91 -14.96 1.61 9.05
N VAL A 92 -15.39 2.85 8.74
CA VAL A 92 -16.55 3.07 7.87
C VAL A 92 -16.21 2.68 6.44
N PHE A 93 -15.03 3.08 5.95
CA PHE A 93 -14.57 2.64 4.64
C PHE A 93 -14.41 1.12 4.59
N ALA A 94 -13.76 0.53 5.60
CA ALA A 94 -13.54 -0.91 5.69
C ALA A 94 -14.85 -1.70 5.62
N LYS A 95 -15.83 -1.30 6.44
CA LYS A 95 -17.17 -1.92 6.46
C LYS A 95 -17.90 -1.80 5.12
N GLU A 96 -17.83 -0.64 4.47
CA GLU A 96 -18.57 -0.41 3.23
C GLU A 96 -17.95 -1.14 2.03
N SER A 97 -16.62 -1.16 1.95
CA SER A 97 -15.83 -1.84 0.92
C SER A 97 -15.64 -3.35 1.17
N GLY A 98 -15.92 -3.83 2.38
CA GLY A 98 -15.63 -5.20 2.79
C GLY A 98 -14.13 -5.50 2.99
N CYS A 99 -13.27 -4.49 2.94
CA CYS A 99 -11.85 -4.64 3.23
C CYS A 99 -11.60 -4.84 4.74
N ILE A 100 -10.52 -5.53 5.06
CA ILE A 100 -10.01 -5.73 6.42
C ILE A 100 -8.81 -4.79 6.62
N LEU A 101 -8.91 -3.86 7.58
CA LEU A 101 -7.80 -2.94 7.85
C LEU A 101 -6.63 -3.66 8.53
N LEU A 102 -5.43 -3.36 8.04
CA LEU A 102 -4.17 -3.80 8.65
C LEU A 102 -3.45 -2.64 9.33
N ALA A 103 -2.82 -2.95 10.46
CA ALA A 103 -1.87 -2.04 11.08
C ALA A 103 -0.56 -1.96 10.26
N ASP A 104 0.09 -0.80 10.28
CA ASP A 104 1.42 -0.61 9.70
C ASP A 104 2.47 -0.48 10.83
N PRO A 105 3.40 -1.43 10.98
CA PRO A 105 3.58 -2.69 10.23
C PRO A 105 2.76 -3.87 10.80
N CYS A 106 2.59 -4.94 10.01
CA CYS A 106 1.88 -6.17 10.38
C CYS A 106 2.63 -7.41 9.88
N ALA A 107 2.75 -8.46 10.69
CA ALA A 107 3.30 -9.75 10.26
C ALA A 107 2.18 -10.74 9.95
N ILE A 108 2.30 -11.45 8.83
CA ILE A 108 1.37 -12.49 8.38
C ILE A 108 2.09 -13.82 8.21
N ASN A 109 1.31 -14.90 8.21
CA ASN A 109 1.78 -16.20 7.72
C ASN A 109 1.42 -16.31 6.23
N LEU A 110 2.42 -16.21 5.37
CA LEU A 110 2.28 -16.34 3.92
C LEU A 110 2.79 -17.74 3.52
N TYR A 111 1.87 -18.69 3.39
CA TYR A 111 2.15 -20.09 3.02
C TYR A 111 3.18 -20.81 3.90
N GLY A 112 3.14 -20.59 5.22
CA GLY A 112 4.09 -21.14 6.19
C GLY A 112 5.29 -20.23 6.46
N LYS A 113 5.44 -19.11 5.74
CA LYS A 113 6.53 -18.16 5.93
C LYS A 113 6.04 -16.89 6.62
N THR A 114 6.60 -16.58 7.79
CA THR A 114 6.40 -15.27 8.42
C THR A 114 6.88 -14.17 7.47
N THR A 115 5.97 -13.30 7.08
CA THR A 115 6.22 -12.18 6.16
C THR A 115 5.75 -10.89 6.80
N LEU A 116 6.65 -9.91 6.86
CA LEU A 116 6.35 -8.59 7.37
C LEU A 116 5.77 -7.72 6.25
N LEU A 117 4.67 -7.05 6.52
CA LEU A 117 4.05 -6.07 5.64
C LEU A 117 4.20 -4.68 6.27
N THR A 118 4.49 -3.70 5.44
CA THR A 118 4.47 -2.28 5.80
C THR A 118 4.17 -1.47 4.55
N HIS A 119 3.65 -0.25 4.71
CA HIS A 119 3.59 0.68 3.59
C HIS A 119 5.01 1.04 3.10
N GLY A 120 5.99 1.11 4.00
CA GLY A 120 7.42 1.28 3.67
C GLY A 120 7.98 2.67 3.98
N ASP A 121 7.13 3.66 4.23
CA ASP A 121 7.55 5.03 4.59
C ASP A 121 8.37 5.10 5.89
N ILE A 122 8.19 4.13 6.79
CA ILE A 122 9.00 3.95 8.00
C ILE A 122 10.43 3.49 7.73
N LEU A 123 10.71 2.90 6.56
CA LEU A 123 12.04 2.43 6.17
C LEU A 123 12.91 3.60 5.68
N CYS A 124 12.32 4.73 5.28
CA CYS A 124 13.02 5.89 4.74
C CYS A 124 13.60 6.77 5.86
N THR A 125 14.51 6.19 6.67
CA THR A 125 14.93 6.81 7.94
C THR A 125 15.73 8.10 7.79
N LYS A 126 16.31 8.33 6.60
CA LYS A 126 17.06 9.54 6.22
C LYS A 126 16.17 10.74 5.90
N ASP A 127 14.87 10.55 5.60
CA ASP A 127 13.94 11.67 5.42
C ASP A 127 13.44 12.18 6.78
N ILE A 128 14.33 12.85 7.52
CA ILE A 128 14.07 13.35 8.87
C ILE A 128 12.84 14.27 8.89
N LYS A 129 12.73 15.17 7.90
CA LYS A 129 11.59 16.10 7.79
C LYS A 129 10.28 15.34 7.62
N TYR A 130 10.24 14.35 6.73
CA TYR A 130 9.06 13.51 6.55
C TYR A 130 8.73 12.72 7.82
N ARG A 131 9.72 12.15 8.52
CA ARG A 131 9.47 11.38 9.76
C ARG A 131 8.87 12.23 10.88
N MET A 132 9.37 13.45 11.05
CA MET A 132 8.80 14.40 12.01
C MET A 132 7.36 14.74 11.62
N PHE A 133 7.15 15.04 10.34
CA PHE A 133 5.82 15.34 9.80
C PHE A 133 4.84 14.17 10.01
N ARG A 134 5.21 12.95 9.62
CA ARG A 134 4.44 11.71 9.83
C ARG A 134 4.04 11.52 11.29
N SER A 135 5.00 11.74 12.20
CA SER A 135 4.74 11.61 13.64
C SER A 135 3.74 12.65 14.13
N PHE A 136 3.80 13.88 13.60
CA PHE A 136 2.88 14.96 13.94
C PHE A 136 1.46 14.72 13.42
N ILE A 137 1.30 14.35 12.13
CA ILE A 137 -0.04 14.16 11.52
C ILE A 137 -0.78 12.93 12.05
N ARG A 138 -0.08 12.00 12.69
CA ARG A 138 -0.66 10.79 13.28
C ARG A 138 -0.91 10.91 14.79
N ILE A 139 -0.76 12.10 15.39
CA ILE A 139 -1.13 12.34 16.79
C ILE A 139 -2.66 12.20 16.92
N PRO A 140 -3.19 11.35 17.82
CA PRO A 140 -4.64 11.09 17.91
C PRO A 140 -5.49 12.36 18.12
N TYR A 141 -5.02 13.28 18.97
CA TYR A 141 -5.72 14.55 19.19
C TYR A 141 -5.68 15.46 17.95
N GLY A 142 -4.57 15.46 17.22
CA GLY A 142 -4.44 16.17 15.95
C GLY A 142 -5.38 15.63 14.87
N ILE A 143 -5.47 14.30 14.75
CA ILE A 143 -6.44 13.63 13.87
C ILE A 143 -7.86 14.05 14.25
N LYS A 144 -8.21 14.03 15.55
CA LYS A 144 -9.55 14.42 16.01
C LYS A 144 -9.88 15.87 15.67
N ILE A 145 -8.95 16.80 15.86
CA ILE A 145 -9.13 18.21 15.45
C ILE A 145 -9.33 18.31 13.94
N PHE A 146 -8.46 17.65 13.17
CA PHE A 146 -8.53 17.66 11.71
C PHE A 146 -9.87 17.13 11.20
N MET A 147 -10.35 16.01 11.76
CA MET A 147 -11.62 15.39 11.40
C MET A 147 -12.85 16.22 11.78
N ASN A 148 -12.73 17.18 12.72
CA ASN A 148 -13.79 18.15 13.02
C ASN A 148 -13.85 19.34 12.05
N LEU A 149 -12.86 19.49 11.16
CA LEU A 149 -12.91 20.52 10.14
C LEU A 149 -13.95 20.15 9.06
N PRO A 150 -14.66 21.13 8.48
CA PRO A 150 -15.53 20.89 7.34
C PRO A 150 -14.77 20.17 6.21
N LEU A 151 -15.43 19.23 5.52
CA LEU A 151 -14.80 18.42 4.47
C LEU A 151 -14.10 19.27 3.41
N GLY A 152 -14.71 20.38 2.97
CA GLY A 152 -14.10 21.30 2.01
C GLY A 152 -12.76 21.90 2.49
N VAL A 153 -12.63 22.17 3.79
CA VAL A 153 -11.38 22.66 4.39
C VAL A 153 -10.32 21.56 4.39
N ARG A 154 -10.68 20.33 4.80
CA ARG A 154 -9.76 19.18 4.75
C ARG A 154 -9.24 18.91 3.35
N LEU A 155 -10.12 18.93 2.35
CA LEU A 155 -9.76 18.77 0.93
C LEU A 155 -8.85 19.92 0.46
N TRP A 156 -9.13 21.15 0.86
CA TRP A 156 -8.26 22.29 0.55
C TRP A 156 -6.85 22.13 1.15
N ILE A 157 -6.74 21.73 2.42
CA ILE A 157 -5.45 21.47 3.08
C ILE A 157 -4.67 20.41 2.29
N ALA A 158 -5.34 19.30 1.96
CA ALA A 158 -4.74 18.18 1.26
C ALA A 158 -4.21 18.55 -0.12
N ASN A 159 -4.99 19.30 -0.90
CA ASN A 159 -4.59 19.79 -2.21
C ASN A 159 -3.34 20.68 -2.12
N ASN A 160 -3.23 21.51 -1.08
CA ASN A 160 -2.04 22.33 -0.86
C ASN A 160 -0.82 21.49 -0.47
N MET A 161 -1.00 20.49 0.40
CA MET A 161 0.06 19.56 0.78
C MET A 161 0.57 18.75 -0.42
N GLN A 162 -0.32 18.27 -1.29
CA GLN A 162 0.06 17.62 -2.55
C GLN A 162 0.88 18.56 -3.43
N LYS A 163 0.41 19.78 -3.69
CA LYS A 163 1.14 20.77 -4.50
C LYS A 163 2.54 21.04 -3.94
N TYR A 164 2.67 21.13 -2.62
CA TYR A 164 3.97 21.32 -1.97
C TYR A 164 4.87 20.07 -2.13
N SER A 165 4.32 18.88 -1.90
CA SER A 165 5.06 17.62 -2.07
C SER A 165 5.54 17.42 -3.50
N SER A 166 4.71 17.68 -4.51
CA SER A 166 5.07 17.51 -5.92
C SER A 166 6.17 18.48 -6.35
N LYS A 167 6.27 19.67 -5.74
CA LYS A 167 7.36 20.62 -5.99
C LYS A 167 8.66 20.25 -5.29
N THR A 168 8.60 19.56 -4.14
CA THR A 168 9.76 19.31 -3.29
C THR A 168 10.34 17.91 -3.43
N LYS A 169 9.53 16.88 -3.72
CA LYS A 169 9.98 15.49 -3.91
C LYS A 169 11.07 15.36 -4.99
N PRO A 170 10.95 16.01 -6.17
CA PRO A 170 11.99 15.94 -7.21
C PRO A 170 13.32 16.57 -6.80
N LEU A 171 13.32 17.47 -5.81
CA LEU A 171 14.51 18.14 -5.30
C LEU A 171 15.25 17.31 -4.23
N LYS A 172 14.63 16.24 -3.73
CA LYS A 172 15.24 15.38 -2.71
C LYS A 172 16.20 14.38 -3.37
N ASN A 173 17.31 14.11 -2.69
CA ASN A 173 18.24 13.06 -3.09
C ASN A 173 17.55 11.68 -3.04
N LYS A 174 17.70 10.85 -4.07
CA LYS A 174 17.13 9.50 -4.14
C LYS A 174 17.48 8.65 -2.90
N ASN A 175 18.69 8.77 -2.37
CA ASN A 175 19.13 8.06 -1.16
C ASN A 175 18.33 8.47 0.10
N ILE A 176 17.77 9.69 0.14
CA ILE A 176 16.91 10.14 1.25
C ILE A 176 15.54 9.45 1.18
N LEU A 177 15.04 9.22 -0.04
CA LEU A 177 13.73 8.61 -0.30
C LEU A 177 13.77 7.08 -0.31
N ALA A 178 14.95 6.47 -0.41
CA ALA A 178 15.11 5.02 -0.44
C ALA A 178 14.88 4.38 0.94
N ALA A 179 14.38 3.15 0.92
CA ALA A 179 14.31 2.30 2.10
C ALA A 179 15.72 1.96 2.60
N GLN A 180 16.00 2.20 3.88
CA GLN A 180 17.34 2.03 4.44
C GLN A 180 17.59 0.56 4.85
N PRO A 181 18.73 -0.05 4.49
CA PRO A 181 19.03 -1.44 4.82
C PRO A 181 19.02 -1.72 6.34
N GLU A 182 19.55 -0.83 7.15
CA GLU A 182 19.59 -1.00 8.61
C GLU A 182 18.20 -0.95 9.23
N ALA A 183 17.32 -0.09 8.71
CA ALA A 183 15.93 -0.01 9.15
C ALA A 183 15.16 -1.29 8.79
N THR A 184 15.41 -1.82 7.60
CA THR A 184 14.84 -3.08 7.11
C THR A 184 15.24 -4.23 8.04
N LYS A 185 16.54 -4.42 8.30
CA LYS A 185 17.05 -5.46 9.19
C LYS A 185 16.46 -5.34 10.60
N LYS A 186 16.42 -4.14 11.16
CA LYS A 186 15.86 -3.89 12.49
C LYS A 186 14.39 -4.31 12.60
N LEU A 187 13.57 -4.03 11.59
CA LEU A 187 12.16 -4.45 11.57
C LEU A 187 12.02 -5.96 11.40
N LEU A 188 12.78 -6.56 10.49
CA LEU A 188 12.79 -8.02 10.31
C LEU A 188 13.13 -8.74 11.62
N THR A 189 14.19 -8.33 12.33
CA THR A 189 14.53 -8.87 13.66
C THR A 189 13.40 -8.66 14.67
N LYS A 190 12.83 -7.45 14.74
CA LYS A 190 11.75 -7.13 15.70
C LYS A 190 10.52 -8.02 15.52
N PHE A 191 10.17 -8.36 14.27
CA PHE A 191 9.00 -9.15 13.94
C PHE A 191 9.31 -10.63 13.70
N ASN A 192 10.54 -11.07 13.99
CA ASN A 192 11.01 -12.44 13.74
C ASN A 192 10.67 -12.94 12.32
N SER A 193 10.94 -12.08 11.34
CA SER A 193 10.69 -12.35 9.92
C SER A 193 12.01 -12.34 9.15
N LYS A 194 12.05 -13.10 8.04
CA LYS A 194 13.13 -13.03 7.03
C LYS A 194 12.64 -12.45 5.71
N GLN A 195 11.37 -12.05 5.63
CA GLN A 195 10.78 -11.46 4.44
C GLN A 195 10.00 -10.20 4.80
N ILE A 196 10.15 -9.16 4.00
CA ILE A 196 9.33 -7.94 4.09
C ILE A 196 8.83 -7.54 2.71
N ILE A 197 7.55 -7.16 2.62
CA ILE A 197 6.91 -6.62 1.43
C ILE A 197 6.45 -5.20 1.76
N HIS A 198 6.75 -4.23 0.89
CA HIS A 198 6.38 -2.84 1.07
C HIS A 198 6.19 -2.07 -0.23
N GLY A 199 5.58 -0.89 -0.16
CA GLY A 199 5.45 0.07 -1.25
C GLY A 199 6.29 1.33 -1.02
N HIS A 200 5.69 2.51 -1.22
CA HIS A 200 6.15 3.86 -0.89
C HIS A 200 7.37 4.39 -1.68
N THR A 201 8.34 3.52 -2.01
CA THR A 201 9.53 3.95 -2.73
C THR A 201 9.29 4.16 -4.23
N HIS A 202 8.18 3.59 -4.73
CA HIS A 202 7.77 3.56 -6.15
C HIS A 202 8.78 2.82 -7.04
N ILE A 203 9.59 1.94 -6.46
CA ILE A 203 10.58 1.13 -7.16
C ILE A 203 10.20 -0.33 -6.95
N ALA A 204 9.79 -1.00 -8.03
CA ALA A 204 9.57 -2.43 -8.03
C ALA A 204 10.92 -3.16 -8.01
N GLU A 205 11.25 -3.83 -6.90
CA GLU A 205 12.55 -4.49 -6.71
C GLU A 205 12.45 -5.64 -5.72
N ILE A 206 13.23 -6.70 -5.96
CA ILE A 206 13.45 -7.78 -5.01
C ILE A 206 14.93 -7.78 -4.65
N GLU A 207 15.22 -7.46 -3.40
CA GLU A 207 16.57 -7.48 -2.85
C GLU A 207 16.72 -8.68 -1.91
N GLU A 208 17.67 -9.56 -2.20
CA GLU A 208 18.09 -10.63 -1.30
C GLU A 208 19.37 -10.25 -0.57
N PHE A 209 19.43 -10.57 0.72
CA PHE A 209 20.60 -10.31 1.55
C PHE A 209 20.71 -11.35 2.67
N VAL A 210 21.84 -11.35 3.39
CA VAL A 210 22.07 -12.25 4.51
C VAL A 210 21.87 -11.51 5.84
N MET A 211 21.13 -12.13 6.76
CA MET A 211 20.94 -11.68 8.13
C MET A 211 21.00 -12.88 9.08
N ASP A 212 21.90 -12.84 10.05
CA ASP A 212 22.13 -13.92 11.02
C ASP A 212 22.42 -15.28 10.35
N ALA A 213 23.28 -15.28 9.33
CA ALA A 213 23.64 -16.44 8.50
C ALA A 213 22.48 -17.08 7.71
N GLU A 214 21.30 -16.44 7.67
CA GLU A 214 20.14 -16.88 6.89
C GLU A 214 19.83 -15.91 5.75
N ARG A 215 19.22 -16.42 4.68
CA ARG A 215 18.74 -15.58 3.57
C ARG A 215 17.50 -14.80 4.01
N ALA A 216 17.53 -13.50 3.77
CA ALA A 216 16.42 -12.58 3.95
C ALA A 216 16.10 -11.88 2.63
N ARG A 217 14.87 -11.39 2.51
CA ARG A 217 14.35 -10.76 1.29
C ARG A 217 13.56 -9.50 1.62
N ARG A 218 13.79 -8.43 0.87
CA ARG A 218 12.97 -7.22 0.82
C ARG A 218 12.35 -7.11 -0.56
N ILE A 219 11.03 -7.04 -0.62
CA ILE A 219 10.25 -6.90 -1.84
C ILE A 219 9.59 -5.53 -1.80
N SER A 220 9.96 -4.66 -2.75
CA SER A 220 9.37 -3.34 -2.92
C SER A 220 8.44 -3.37 -4.12
N LEU A 221 7.23 -2.84 -3.95
CA LEU A 221 6.19 -2.72 -4.97
C LEU A 221 6.37 -1.40 -5.74
N GLY A 222 6.00 -1.41 -7.02
CA GLY A 222 6.01 -0.24 -7.90
C GLY A 222 4.76 0.63 -7.74
N GLU A 223 4.84 1.88 -8.21
CA GLU A 223 3.66 2.74 -8.33
C GLU A 223 2.83 2.38 -9.56
N TRP A 224 1.54 2.70 -9.54
CA TRP A 224 0.71 2.55 -10.73
C TRP A 224 0.65 3.86 -11.50
N ASP A 225 1.02 3.82 -12.78
CA ASP A 225 0.96 4.97 -13.67
C ASP A 225 0.37 4.62 -15.05
N LYS A 226 1.20 4.26 -16.02
CA LYS A 226 0.85 3.69 -17.33
C LYS A 226 0.72 2.18 -17.25
N GLN A 227 1.31 1.58 -16.23
CA GLN A 227 1.22 0.16 -15.91
C GLN A 227 0.83 -0.03 -14.45
N ALA A 228 0.30 -1.20 -14.14
CA ALA A 228 0.00 -1.66 -12.80
C ALA A 228 1.07 -2.66 -12.37
N ASP A 229 1.89 -2.29 -11.39
CA ASP A 229 2.85 -3.19 -10.76
C ASP A 229 2.16 -4.05 -9.69
N ILE A 230 2.27 -5.36 -9.87
CA ILE A 230 1.56 -6.38 -9.10
C ILE A 230 2.56 -7.46 -8.69
N LEU A 231 2.59 -7.79 -7.40
CA LEU A 231 3.30 -8.97 -6.92
C LEU A 231 2.32 -10.13 -6.79
N ILE A 232 2.59 -11.22 -7.50
CA ILE A 232 1.93 -12.51 -7.29
C ILE A 232 2.88 -13.40 -6.50
N TYR A 233 2.42 -13.91 -5.36
CA TYR A 233 3.18 -14.82 -4.51
C TYR A 233 2.47 -16.17 -4.44
N HIS A 234 3.12 -17.21 -4.96
CA HIS A 234 2.57 -18.56 -5.04
C HIS A 234 2.80 -19.34 -3.74
N ASP A 235 1.95 -20.33 -3.48
CA ASP A 235 2.11 -21.26 -2.37
C ASP A 235 3.41 -22.10 -2.45
N SER A 236 3.97 -22.27 -3.66
CA SER A 236 5.31 -22.81 -3.92
C SER A 236 6.46 -21.94 -3.41
N HIS A 237 6.16 -20.72 -2.95
CA HIS A 237 7.10 -19.63 -2.64
C HIS A 237 7.78 -18.97 -3.83
N ASP A 238 7.35 -19.29 -5.06
CA ASP A 238 7.69 -18.53 -6.24
C ASP A 238 7.01 -17.15 -6.21
N LEU A 239 7.67 -16.19 -6.85
CA LEU A 239 7.15 -14.82 -6.93
C LEU A 239 7.29 -14.25 -8.33
N GLU A 240 6.30 -13.45 -8.70
CA GLU A 240 6.27 -12.76 -9.98
C GLU A 240 5.98 -11.29 -9.73
N LEU A 241 6.86 -10.41 -10.19
CA LEU A 241 6.57 -8.99 -10.33
C LEU A 241 6.05 -8.77 -11.75
N ASN A 242 4.73 -8.70 -11.87
CA ASN A 242 4.03 -8.53 -13.12
C ASN A 242 3.66 -7.07 -13.32
N SER A 243 3.84 -6.57 -14.54
CA SER A 243 3.36 -5.25 -14.95
C SER A 243 2.19 -5.44 -15.91
N LEU A 244 0.98 -5.10 -15.47
CA LEU A 244 -0.22 -5.11 -16.31
C LEU A 244 -0.34 -3.75 -17.02
N THR A 245 -0.31 -3.74 -18.34
CA THR A 245 -0.47 -2.52 -19.15
C THR A 245 -1.91 -2.37 -19.67
N LEU A 246 -2.33 -1.13 -19.91
CA LEU A 246 -3.59 -0.80 -20.62
C LEU A 246 -3.58 -1.30 -22.08
#